data_AF-A0A3N4ZTY4-F1
#
_entry.id   AF-A0A3N4ZTY4-F1
#
_cell.length_a   1.000
_cell.length_b   1.000
_cell.length_c   1.000
_cell.angle_alpha   90.00
_cell.angle_beta   90.00
_cell.angle_gamma   90.00
#
_symmetry.space_group_name_H-M   'P 1'
#
loop_
_entity.id
_entity.type
_entity.pdbx_description
1 polymer ?
#
loop_
_entity_poly.entity_id
_entity_poly.type
_entity_poly.pdbx_seq_one_letter_code
_entity_poly.pdbx_strand_id
1 'polypeptide(L)'
;MPKPRFVHNLKPDAVQAAVSGMSDPTGFLISPGNAMGQSLELTRFVRGRGWDLLADNGNFDHLTPIARRFTVEATALRREVTRIERGLGHTVRNGELPGPLTTRYRGLATRVRRAAVAAVPPDADLLAAQVVLDPTAVVGVEDLTMACWLRLDIEPEYLHRPRGSYRRLNRSVARRATAAEAGLAPRLAGAHLPVASAVSFNTAKDAGREFAAAGLSGIAMGFGAYMADDHFADHLYRDRRRIDLGANLPQRYTRTAAAAVGFWEGYEEVAHQPPQRFHFLGIGAPIMIAVLTLAAARTPELSFDATSPILDATQGGTIYSDRPAHLKLRTRKIAHRLAREPALTWDCPCPFCTDFTGRHPFDYPAGHAWLTATGAAAVSTADLQPAGALFTAFPLLAEPRAGELRREVNFARVGHNHWIIDRLMTSLSRADDDGRLRVRVTNIVRDYQDCTTPVFARALEVALALARGDPIPAPGP
;
A
#
# COMPACT_ATOMS: atom_id res chain seq x y z
N MET A 1 -3.38 -9.93 -22.66
CA MET A 1 -2.27 -9.20 -21.99
C MET A 1 -2.61 -9.07 -20.50
N PRO A 2 -1.62 -8.96 -19.60
CA PRO A 2 -1.81 -8.71 -18.16
C PRO A 2 -2.94 -7.73 -17.87
N LYS A 3 -3.84 -8.07 -16.97
CA LYS A 3 -4.79 -7.12 -16.41
C LYS A 3 -4.38 -6.85 -14.97
N PRO A 4 -3.94 -5.62 -14.61
CA PRO A 4 -3.72 -5.28 -13.21
C PRO A 4 -4.97 -5.63 -12.43
N ARG A 5 -4.80 -6.41 -11.37
CA ARG A 5 -5.91 -6.92 -10.58
C ARG A 5 -5.73 -6.60 -9.10
N PHE A 6 -6.85 -6.39 -8.41
CA PHE A 6 -6.85 -6.24 -6.96
C PHE A 6 -7.34 -7.54 -6.32
N VAL A 7 -6.55 -8.07 -5.39
CA VAL A 7 -6.85 -9.26 -4.61
C VAL A 7 -7.45 -8.80 -3.29
N HIS A 8 -8.67 -9.23 -3.01
CA HIS A 8 -9.43 -8.78 -1.83
C HIS A 8 -9.02 -9.61 -0.61
N ASN A 9 -8.96 -9.01 0.57
CA ASN A 9 -8.76 -9.79 1.79
C ASN A 9 -9.95 -10.74 2.00
N LEU A 10 -9.69 -12.03 2.27
CA LEU A 10 -10.74 -13.01 2.50
C LEU A 10 -11.46 -12.71 3.82
N LYS A 11 -12.65 -12.15 3.70
CA LYS A 11 -13.56 -11.79 4.80
C LYS A 11 -14.99 -12.15 4.41
N PRO A 12 -15.88 -12.47 5.37
CA PRO A 12 -17.28 -12.79 5.09
C PRO A 12 -17.96 -11.72 4.22
N ASP A 13 -17.78 -10.44 4.56
CA ASP A 13 -18.37 -9.31 3.84
C ASP A 13 -17.91 -9.22 2.38
N ALA A 14 -16.62 -9.48 2.10
CA ALA A 14 -16.08 -9.45 0.74
C ALA A 14 -16.66 -10.60 -0.11
N VAL A 15 -16.82 -11.78 0.49
CA VAL A 15 -17.45 -12.93 -0.18
C VAL A 15 -18.94 -12.69 -0.39
N GLN A 16 -19.65 -12.14 0.60
CA GLN A 16 -21.06 -11.77 0.49
C GLN A 16 -21.28 -10.76 -0.64
N ALA A 17 -20.44 -9.73 -0.72
CA ALA A 17 -20.47 -8.74 -1.79
C ALA A 17 -20.29 -9.38 -3.18
N ALA A 18 -19.37 -10.33 -3.31
CA ALA A 18 -19.14 -11.04 -4.57
C ALA A 18 -20.34 -11.92 -4.96
N VAL A 19 -20.88 -12.69 -4.01
CA VAL A 19 -22.02 -13.59 -4.25
C VAL A 19 -23.31 -12.83 -4.59
N SER A 20 -23.49 -11.64 -4.00
CA SER A 20 -24.64 -10.77 -4.29
C SER A 20 -24.48 -9.92 -5.56
N GLY A 21 -23.35 -10.02 -6.26
CA GLY A 21 -23.06 -9.25 -7.47
C GLY A 21 -22.78 -7.76 -7.21
N MET A 22 -22.55 -7.36 -5.95
CA MET A 22 -22.18 -5.98 -5.60
C MET A 22 -20.69 -5.70 -5.90
N SER A 23 -19.86 -6.74 -5.94
CA SER A 23 -18.47 -6.71 -6.38
C SER A 23 -18.15 -7.90 -7.30
N ASP A 24 -17.07 -7.77 -8.07
CA ASP A 24 -16.55 -8.83 -8.94
C ASP A 24 -15.05 -9.02 -8.67
N PRO A 25 -14.67 -9.59 -7.51
CA PRO A 25 -13.27 -9.71 -7.13
C PRO A 25 -12.57 -10.75 -8.01
N THR A 26 -11.39 -10.38 -8.50
CA THR A 26 -10.54 -11.28 -9.31
C THR A 26 -9.91 -12.42 -8.50
N GLY A 27 -9.89 -12.30 -7.18
CA GLY A 27 -9.31 -13.27 -6.26
C GLY A 27 -9.30 -12.77 -4.83
N PHE A 28 -8.98 -13.68 -3.91
CA PHE A 28 -8.91 -13.43 -2.48
C PHE A 28 -7.55 -13.77 -1.88
N LEU A 29 -7.19 -13.07 -0.80
CA LEU A 29 -5.97 -13.26 -0.03
C LEU A 29 -6.30 -13.77 1.37
N ILE A 30 -5.62 -14.81 1.85
CA ILE A 30 -5.71 -15.27 3.24
C ILE A 30 -4.35 -15.70 3.78
N SER A 31 -4.03 -15.37 5.03
CA SER A 31 -2.87 -15.95 5.72
C SER A 31 -3.26 -17.21 6.50
N PRO A 32 -2.37 -18.21 6.63
CA PRO A 32 -2.65 -19.45 7.37
C PRO A 32 -3.13 -19.21 8.81
N GLY A 33 -2.52 -18.25 9.51
CA GLY A 33 -2.94 -17.89 10.87
C GLY A 33 -4.37 -17.35 10.97
N ASN A 34 -4.95 -16.90 9.86
CA ASN A 34 -6.33 -16.43 9.79
C ASN A 34 -7.31 -17.48 9.22
N ALA A 35 -6.82 -18.64 8.76
CA ALA A 35 -7.59 -19.70 8.12
C ALA A 35 -8.17 -20.70 9.15
N MET A 36 -8.92 -20.20 10.12
CA MET A 36 -9.57 -21.00 11.17
C MET A 36 -11.09 -20.82 11.14
N GLY A 37 -11.84 -21.83 11.60
CA GLY A 37 -13.30 -21.79 11.72
C GLY A 37 -13.98 -21.35 10.42
N GLN A 38 -14.78 -20.27 10.50
CA GLN A 38 -15.50 -19.70 9.36
C GLN A 38 -14.60 -19.34 8.17
N SER A 39 -13.38 -18.87 8.40
CA SER A 39 -12.46 -18.51 7.30
C SER A 39 -12.05 -19.73 6.48
N LEU A 40 -11.92 -20.91 7.10
CA LEU A 40 -11.59 -22.14 6.38
C LEU A 40 -12.76 -22.61 5.50
N GLU A 41 -13.99 -22.42 5.97
CA GLU A 41 -15.19 -22.66 5.18
C GLU A 41 -15.27 -21.71 3.98
N LEU A 42 -14.97 -20.41 4.21
CA LEU A 42 -14.88 -19.42 3.14
C LEU A 42 -13.80 -19.79 2.12
N THR A 43 -12.63 -20.27 2.56
CA THR A 43 -11.57 -20.76 1.67
C THR A 43 -12.08 -21.87 0.75
N ARG A 44 -12.78 -22.87 1.30
CA ARG A 44 -13.37 -23.96 0.50
C ARG A 44 -14.45 -23.43 -0.45
N PHE A 45 -15.28 -22.50 0.01
CA PHE A 45 -16.34 -21.89 -0.79
C PHE A 45 -15.78 -21.11 -1.99
N VAL A 46 -14.79 -20.23 -1.76
CA VAL A 46 -14.12 -19.44 -2.80
C VAL A 46 -13.49 -20.34 -3.85
N ARG A 47 -12.82 -21.41 -3.42
CA ARG A 47 -12.27 -22.43 -4.33
C ARG A 47 -13.34 -23.16 -5.13
N GLY A 48 -14.44 -23.56 -4.49
CA GLY A 48 -15.58 -24.20 -5.15
C GLY A 48 -16.25 -23.32 -6.21
N ARG A 49 -16.09 -21.99 -6.13
CA ARG A 49 -16.53 -21.02 -7.14
C ARG A 49 -15.51 -20.80 -8.26
N GLY A 50 -14.30 -21.34 -8.16
CA GLY A 50 -13.23 -21.15 -9.14
C GLY A 50 -12.54 -19.79 -9.04
N TRP A 51 -12.73 -19.04 -7.96
CA TRP A 51 -12.01 -17.78 -7.73
C TRP A 51 -10.56 -18.04 -7.31
N ASP A 52 -9.66 -17.13 -7.67
CA ASP A 52 -8.28 -17.20 -7.25
C ASP A 52 -8.14 -17.05 -5.73
N LEU A 53 -7.19 -17.79 -5.17
CA LEU A 53 -6.87 -17.77 -3.75
C LEU A 53 -5.36 -17.65 -3.58
N LEU A 54 -4.90 -16.49 -3.13
CA LEU A 54 -3.51 -16.29 -2.73
C LEU A 54 -3.38 -16.60 -1.23
N ALA A 55 -2.46 -17.50 -0.89
CA ALA A 55 -2.07 -17.69 0.50
C ALA A 55 -0.92 -16.74 0.85
N ASP A 56 -1.16 -15.82 1.77
CA ASP A 56 -0.14 -14.92 2.33
C ASP A 56 0.76 -15.66 3.33
N ASN A 57 1.99 -15.20 3.57
CA ASN A 57 2.86 -15.77 4.60
C ASN A 57 2.48 -15.28 6.02
N GLY A 58 1.65 -14.24 6.14
CA GLY A 58 1.18 -13.69 7.42
C GLY A 58 2.25 -12.92 8.20
N ASN A 59 3.45 -12.77 7.66
CA ASN A 59 4.58 -12.15 8.35
C ASN A 59 4.36 -10.66 8.65
N PHE A 60 3.45 -10.00 7.93
CA PHE A 60 3.08 -8.60 8.18
C PHE A 60 2.57 -8.37 9.62
N ASP A 61 1.91 -9.35 10.22
CA ASP A 61 1.39 -9.27 11.59
C ASP A 61 2.51 -9.11 12.63
N HIS A 62 3.73 -9.54 12.32
CA HIS A 62 4.91 -9.39 13.20
C HIS A 62 5.51 -7.98 13.16
N LEU A 63 5.26 -7.19 12.11
CA LEU A 63 5.84 -5.84 11.99
C LEU A 63 5.41 -4.90 13.11
N THR A 64 4.13 -4.92 13.50
CA THR A 64 3.61 -4.00 14.52
C THR A 64 4.18 -4.28 15.91
N PRO A 65 4.17 -5.54 16.42
CA PRO A 65 4.82 -5.89 17.68
C PRO A 65 6.31 -5.55 17.72
N ILE A 66 7.06 -5.86 16.64
CA ILE A 66 8.48 -5.54 16.56
C ILE A 66 8.69 -4.04 16.60
N ALA A 67 7.94 -3.27 15.79
CA ALA A 67 8.05 -1.82 15.79
C ALA A 67 7.77 -1.25 17.19
N ARG A 68 6.66 -1.64 17.84
CA ARG A 68 6.29 -1.18 19.19
C ARG A 68 7.39 -1.39 20.22
N ARG A 69 8.09 -2.53 20.16
CA ARG A 69 9.23 -2.84 21.05
C ARG A 69 10.36 -1.81 20.95
N PHE A 70 10.59 -1.23 19.78
CA PHE A 70 11.73 -0.34 19.51
C PHE A 70 11.33 1.13 19.27
N THR A 71 10.04 1.46 19.21
CA THR A 71 9.54 2.80 18.86
C THR A 71 10.08 3.90 19.76
N VAL A 72 10.17 3.68 21.07
CA VAL A 72 10.64 4.71 22.02
C VAL A 72 12.08 5.11 21.72
N GLU A 73 12.97 4.13 21.53
CA GLU A 73 14.37 4.37 21.20
C GLU A 73 14.53 5.00 19.81
N ALA A 74 13.84 4.45 18.81
CA ALA A 74 13.87 4.98 17.44
C ALA A 74 13.41 6.44 17.38
N THR A 75 12.32 6.78 18.09
CA THR A 75 11.79 8.14 18.18
C THR A 75 12.78 9.08 18.87
N ALA A 76 13.46 8.62 19.93
CA ALA A 76 14.48 9.41 20.60
C ALA A 76 15.64 9.74 19.65
N LEU A 77 16.14 8.74 18.91
CA LEU A 77 17.19 8.93 17.90
C LEU A 77 16.74 9.87 16.78
N ARG A 78 15.51 9.70 16.27
CA ARG A 78 14.99 10.55 15.20
C ARG A 78 14.90 12.02 15.62
N ARG A 79 14.51 12.31 16.86
CA ARG A 79 14.53 13.70 17.37
C ARG A 79 15.94 14.32 17.34
N GLU A 80 16.99 13.53 17.51
CA GLU A 80 18.37 13.99 17.35
C GLU A 80 18.69 14.28 15.88
N VAL A 81 18.30 13.39 14.96
CA VAL A 81 18.46 13.61 13.51
C VAL A 81 17.70 14.85 13.05
N THR A 82 16.45 15.04 13.46
CA THR A 82 15.66 16.23 13.10
C THR A 82 16.32 17.53 13.57
N ARG A 83 17.00 17.54 14.73
CA ARG A 83 17.77 18.72 15.16
C ARG A 83 18.96 18.99 14.25
N ILE A 84 19.64 17.94 13.77
CA ILE A 84 20.75 18.04 12.81
C ILE A 84 20.22 18.54 11.46
N GLU A 85 19.14 17.96 10.94
CA GLU A 85 18.52 18.37 9.66
C GLU A 85 18.09 19.84 9.67
N ARG A 86 17.55 20.34 10.79
CA ARG A 86 17.25 21.76 10.95
C ARG A 86 18.49 22.64 10.87
N GLY A 87 19.61 22.19 11.43
CA GLY A 87 20.90 22.89 11.35
C GLY A 87 21.52 22.85 9.94
N LEU A 88 21.29 21.77 9.19
CA LEU A 88 21.76 21.62 7.81
C LEU A 88 20.87 22.35 6.78
N GLY A 89 19.60 22.57 7.09
CA GLY A 89 18.61 23.10 6.15
C GLY A 89 18.16 22.09 5.09
N HIS A 90 18.56 20.82 5.24
CA HIS A 90 18.22 19.73 4.33
C HIS A 90 18.20 18.40 5.08
N THR A 91 17.63 17.37 4.45
CA THR A 91 17.65 16.01 5.00
C THR A 91 19.04 15.42 5.01
N VAL A 92 19.34 14.62 6.04
CA VAL A 92 20.66 14.03 6.23
C VAL A 92 21.03 13.14 5.06
N ARG A 93 22.28 13.27 4.62
CA ARG A 93 22.93 12.45 3.60
C ARG A 93 24.01 11.57 4.22
N ASN A 94 24.50 10.62 3.42
CA ASN A 94 25.63 9.77 3.81
C ASN A 94 26.84 10.62 4.23
N GLY A 95 27.23 10.51 5.50
CA GLY A 95 28.44 11.16 6.05
C GLY A 95 28.15 12.30 7.00
N GLU A 96 26.92 12.78 7.02
CA GLU A 96 26.55 14.01 7.75
C GLU A 96 26.14 13.74 9.20
N LEU A 97 25.86 12.48 9.55
CA LEU A 97 25.54 12.11 10.93
C LEU A 97 26.80 11.94 11.79
N PRO A 98 26.82 12.51 13.01
CA PRO A 98 27.90 12.29 13.96
C PRO A 98 28.13 10.80 14.24
N GLY A 99 29.40 10.39 14.32
CA GLY A 99 29.80 8.99 14.56
C GLY A 99 29.11 8.31 15.75
N PRO A 100 28.92 8.97 16.91
CA PRO A 100 28.17 8.40 18.03
C PRO A 100 26.71 8.09 17.71
N LEU A 101 26.02 8.95 16.95
CA LEU A 101 24.62 8.77 16.57
C LEU A 101 24.47 7.65 15.54
N THR A 102 25.35 7.60 14.53
CA THR A 102 25.47 6.50 13.57
C THR A 102 25.69 5.16 14.27
N THR A 103 26.52 5.13 15.31
CA THR A 103 26.79 3.90 16.09
C THR A 103 25.54 3.41 16.82
N ARG A 104 24.76 4.32 17.42
CA ARG A 104 23.49 3.98 18.08
C ARG A 104 22.45 3.45 17.09
N TYR A 105 22.31 4.09 15.93
CA TYR A 105 21.44 3.59 14.85
C TYR A 105 21.86 2.21 14.34
N ARG A 106 23.16 1.96 14.15
CA ARG A 106 23.68 0.63 13.78
C ARG A 106 23.37 -0.43 14.84
N GLY A 107 23.48 -0.08 16.12
CA GLY A 107 23.10 -0.92 17.25
C GLY A 107 21.61 -1.27 17.23
N LEU A 108 20.75 -0.25 17.10
CA LEU A 108 19.30 -0.41 16.97
C LEU A 108 18.94 -1.30 15.78
N ALA A 109 19.44 -0.99 14.58
CA ALA A 109 19.18 -1.75 13.36
C ALA A 109 19.57 -3.23 13.47
N THR A 110 20.65 -3.53 14.19
CA THR A 110 21.08 -4.91 14.45
C THR A 110 20.12 -5.64 15.39
N ARG A 111 19.65 -4.99 16.46
CA ARG A 111 18.64 -5.58 17.37
C ARG A 111 17.29 -5.77 16.69
N VAL A 112 16.86 -4.80 15.87
CA VAL A 112 15.64 -4.90 15.06
C VAL A 112 15.74 -6.07 14.08
N ARG A 113 16.86 -6.20 13.35
CA ARG A 113 17.11 -7.34 12.46
C ARG A 113 17.01 -8.67 13.20
N ARG A 114 17.63 -8.80 14.37
CA ARG A 114 17.55 -10.04 15.17
C ARG A 114 16.11 -10.36 15.56
N ALA A 115 15.34 -9.36 15.98
CA ALA A 115 13.93 -9.54 16.31
C ALA A 115 13.08 -9.93 15.09
N ALA A 116 13.34 -9.32 13.93
CA ALA A 116 12.66 -9.64 12.68
C ALA A 116 12.92 -11.09 12.23
N VAL A 117 14.19 -11.51 12.21
CA VAL A 117 14.56 -12.88 11.84
C VAL A 117 14.00 -13.91 12.82
N ALA A 118 14.01 -13.61 14.13
CA ALA A 118 13.49 -14.53 15.14
C ALA A 118 11.96 -14.65 15.17
N ALA A 119 11.24 -13.68 14.61
CA ALA A 119 9.77 -13.69 14.59
C ALA A 119 9.19 -14.50 13.43
N VAL A 120 9.94 -14.66 12.33
CA VAL A 120 9.49 -15.39 11.15
C VAL A 120 9.70 -16.89 11.37
N PRO A 121 8.66 -17.72 11.25
CA PRO A 121 8.81 -19.17 11.35
C PRO A 121 9.69 -19.74 10.22
N PRO A 122 10.20 -20.97 10.36
CA PRO A 122 10.92 -21.64 9.28
C PRO A 122 10.10 -21.70 7.98
N ASP A 123 10.75 -21.49 6.83
CA ASP A 123 10.06 -21.43 5.53
C ASP A 123 9.26 -22.70 5.21
N ALA A 124 9.76 -23.87 5.62
CA ALA A 124 9.09 -25.14 5.41
C ALA A 124 7.74 -25.23 6.15
N ASP A 125 7.69 -24.72 7.39
CA ASP A 125 6.48 -24.71 8.21
C ASP A 125 5.44 -23.75 7.64
N LEU A 126 5.87 -22.55 7.23
CA LEU A 126 5.01 -21.57 6.55
C LEU A 126 4.43 -22.15 5.27
N LEU A 127 5.28 -22.73 4.42
CA LEU A 127 4.86 -23.29 3.13
C LEU A 127 3.87 -24.45 3.32
N ALA A 128 4.13 -25.34 4.26
CA ALA A 128 3.22 -26.44 4.58
C ALA A 128 1.83 -25.91 5.00
N ALA A 129 1.80 -24.90 5.88
CA ALA A 129 0.55 -24.28 6.32
C ALA A 129 -0.21 -23.59 5.18
N GLN A 130 0.49 -22.99 4.22
CA GLN A 130 -0.10 -22.36 3.04
C GLN A 130 -0.65 -23.38 2.05
N VAL A 131 0.11 -24.44 1.75
CA VAL A 131 -0.26 -25.46 0.75
C VAL A 131 -1.54 -26.21 1.15
N VAL A 132 -1.78 -26.43 2.44
CA VAL A 132 -3.01 -27.07 2.96
C VAL A 132 -4.27 -26.29 2.60
N LEU A 133 -4.17 -24.97 2.36
CA LEU A 133 -5.31 -24.15 1.92
C LEU A 133 -5.69 -24.40 0.46
N ASP A 134 -4.86 -25.16 -0.27
CA ASP A 134 -4.94 -25.40 -1.72
C ASP A 134 -5.06 -24.10 -2.54
N PRO A 135 -4.09 -23.17 -2.40
CA PRO A 135 -4.17 -21.86 -3.03
C PRO A 135 -3.84 -21.93 -4.53
N THR A 136 -4.19 -20.90 -5.29
CA THR A 136 -3.73 -20.72 -6.68
C THR A 136 -2.35 -20.07 -6.76
N ALA A 137 -1.93 -19.37 -5.71
CA ALA A 137 -0.56 -18.85 -5.56
C ALA A 137 -0.19 -18.66 -4.09
N VAL A 138 1.11 -18.60 -3.81
CA VAL A 138 1.65 -18.45 -2.44
C VAL A 138 2.60 -17.27 -2.37
N VAL A 139 2.34 -16.33 -1.46
CA VAL A 139 3.32 -15.31 -1.05
C VAL A 139 4.30 -16.01 -0.13
N GLY A 140 5.53 -16.19 -0.61
CA GLY A 140 6.45 -17.14 -0.03
C GLY A 140 7.46 -16.54 0.93
N VAL A 141 8.68 -17.03 0.78
CA VAL A 141 9.84 -16.68 1.61
C VAL A 141 10.06 -15.17 1.69
N GLU A 142 10.26 -14.65 2.90
CA GLU A 142 10.48 -13.22 3.16
C GLU A 142 11.58 -13.00 4.22
N ASP A 143 12.15 -11.79 4.23
CA ASP A 143 12.93 -11.25 5.36
C ASP A 143 12.35 -9.88 5.77
N LEU A 144 11.76 -9.81 6.97
CA LEU A 144 11.07 -8.61 7.47
C LEU A 144 12.01 -7.46 7.89
N THR A 145 13.33 -7.64 7.82
CA THR A 145 14.30 -6.69 8.39
C THR A 145 14.14 -5.29 7.82
N MET A 146 14.04 -5.15 6.49
CA MET A 146 13.97 -3.84 5.84
C MET A 146 12.62 -3.17 6.06
N ALA A 147 11.52 -3.93 6.05
CA ALA A 147 10.19 -3.42 6.38
C ALA A 147 10.14 -2.90 7.84
N CYS A 148 10.79 -3.61 8.78
CA CYS A 148 10.94 -3.14 10.17
C CYS A 148 11.80 -1.87 10.25
N TRP A 149 12.87 -1.76 9.47
CA TRP A 149 13.70 -0.56 9.42
C TRP A 149 12.93 0.66 8.92
N LEU A 150 12.19 0.54 7.81
CA LEU A 150 11.34 1.61 7.29
C LEU A 150 10.32 2.06 8.33
N ARG A 151 9.64 1.12 8.99
CA ARG A 151 8.62 1.42 10.00
C ARG A 151 9.18 2.09 11.27
N LEU A 152 10.48 1.94 11.52
CA LEU A 152 11.18 2.53 12.65
C LEU A 152 12.03 3.73 12.25
N ASP A 153 11.88 4.25 11.03
CA ASP A 153 12.67 5.37 10.53
C ASP A 153 14.20 5.14 10.66
N ILE A 154 14.62 3.97 10.20
CA ILE A 154 16.01 3.57 10.15
C ILE A 154 16.46 3.65 8.68
N GLU A 155 16.95 4.82 8.30
CA GLU A 155 17.36 5.11 6.92
C GLU A 155 18.77 4.62 6.57
N PRO A 156 19.05 4.27 5.31
CA PRO A 156 20.39 3.89 4.86
C PRO A 156 21.48 4.88 5.24
N GLU A 157 21.17 6.18 5.12
CA GLU A 157 22.03 7.33 5.43
C GLU A 157 22.45 7.32 6.90
N TYR A 158 21.61 6.78 7.79
CA TYR A 158 21.89 6.72 9.23
C TYR A 158 22.77 5.53 9.60
N LEU A 159 22.76 4.50 8.76
CA LEU A 159 23.44 3.24 9.04
C LEU A 159 24.84 3.18 8.47
N HIS A 160 25.16 3.94 7.42
CA HIS A 160 26.45 3.86 6.75
C HIS A 160 26.84 2.40 6.43
N ARG A 161 25.85 1.58 6.07
CA ARG A 161 26.06 0.17 5.76
C ARG A 161 26.41 0.05 4.28
N PRO A 162 27.38 -0.80 3.91
CA PRO A 162 27.69 -1.03 2.51
C PRO A 162 26.47 -1.64 1.80
N ARG A 163 26.23 -1.25 0.53
CA ARG A 163 25.16 -1.81 -0.32
C ARG A 163 25.12 -3.34 -0.29
N GLY A 164 26.29 -3.97 -0.27
CA GLY A 164 26.43 -5.43 -0.18
C GLY A 164 25.73 -6.08 1.02
N SER A 165 25.46 -5.34 2.10
CA SER A 165 24.70 -5.86 3.25
C SER A 165 23.21 -6.05 2.95
N TYR A 166 22.58 -5.11 2.24
CA TYR A 166 21.19 -5.21 1.79
C TYR A 166 21.05 -6.29 0.72
N ARG A 167 21.98 -6.29 -0.25
CA ARG A 167 22.07 -7.31 -1.30
C ARG A 167 22.14 -8.73 -0.74
N ARG A 168 22.91 -8.96 0.34
CA ARG A 168 22.99 -10.27 1.00
C ARG A 168 21.66 -10.75 1.59
N LEU A 169 20.81 -9.84 2.09
CA LEU A 169 19.48 -10.22 2.60
C LEU A 169 18.61 -10.74 1.46
N ASN A 170 18.51 -9.99 0.36
CA ASN A 170 17.76 -10.42 -0.83
C ASN A 170 18.32 -11.70 -1.46
N ARG A 171 19.66 -11.85 -1.55
CA ARG A 171 20.29 -13.11 -1.97
C ARG A 171 19.85 -14.30 -1.12
N SER A 172 19.79 -14.09 0.20
CA SER A 172 19.37 -15.14 1.13
C SER A 172 17.91 -15.51 0.93
N VAL A 173 17.03 -14.54 0.70
CA VAL A 173 15.61 -14.78 0.36
C VAL A 173 15.52 -15.54 -0.96
N ALA A 174 16.17 -15.05 -2.03
CA ALA A 174 16.12 -15.68 -3.35
C ALA A 174 16.61 -17.13 -3.32
N ARG A 175 17.73 -17.42 -2.64
CA ARG A 175 18.24 -18.79 -2.46
C ARG A 175 17.26 -19.71 -1.72
N ARG A 176 16.69 -19.23 -0.61
CA ARG A 176 15.69 -20.00 0.16
C ARG A 176 14.42 -20.23 -0.67
N ALA A 177 14.02 -19.24 -1.45
CA ALA A 177 12.87 -19.33 -2.34
C ALA A 177 13.06 -20.39 -3.43
N THR A 178 14.21 -20.42 -4.10
CA THR A 178 14.53 -21.48 -5.08
C THR A 178 14.48 -22.88 -4.43
N ALA A 179 14.97 -23.02 -3.20
CA ALA A 179 14.89 -24.29 -2.48
C ALA A 179 13.43 -24.66 -2.12
N ALA A 180 12.60 -23.68 -1.77
CA ALA A 180 11.18 -23.88 -1.50
C ALA A 180 10.39 -24.27 -2.77
N GLU A 181 10.72 -23.70 -3.94
CA GLU A 181 10.06 -24.05 -5.22
C GLU A 181 10.22 -25.51 -5.60
N ALA A 182 11.38 -26.11 -5.30
CA ALA A 182 11.62 -27.53 -5.57
C ALA A 182 10.69 -28.47 -4.78
N GLY A 183 10.13 -28.00 -3.66
CA GLY A 183 9.18 -28.75 -2.83
C GLY A 183 7.71 -28.46 -3.12
N LEU A 184 7.41 -27.52 -4.04
CA LEU A 184 6.04 -27.17 -4.36
C LEU A 184 5.37 -28.18 -5.30
N ALA A 185 4.07 -28.35 -5.12
CA ALA A 185 3.26 -29.12 -6.07
C ALA A 185 3.39 -28.51 -7.48
N PRO A 186 3.43 -29.31 -8.57
CA PRO A 186 3.59 -28.80 -9.94
C PRO A 186 2.59 -27.70 -10.33
N ARG A 187 1.36 -27.76 -9.79
CA ARG A 187 0.32 -26.74 -10.02
C ARG A 187 0.65 -25.35 -9.45
N LEU A 188 1.61 -25.26 -8.52
CA LEU A 188 2.10 -24.01 -7.93
C LEU A 188 3.44 -23.57 -8.54
N ALA A 189 3.98 -24.29 -9.53
CA ALA A 189 5.18 -23.87 -10.25
C ALA A 189 4.91 -22.53 -10.97
N GLY A 190 5.76 -21.54 -10.74
CA GLY A 190 5.57 -20.17 -11.26
C GLY A 190 4.51 -19.34 -10.51
N ALA A 191 3.81 -19.91 -9.55
CA ALA A 191 2.84 -19.24 -8.67
C ALA A 191 3.36 -19.05 -7.23
N HIS A 192 4.66 -19.25 -7.03
CA HIS A 192 5.37 -18.86 -5.82
C HIS A 192 5.87 -17.42 -5.97
N LEU A 193 5.58 -16.60 -4.96
CA LEU A 193 5.86 -15.17 -4.94
C LEU A 193 6.74 -14.83 -3.72
N PRO A 194 8.03 -15.20 -3.73
CA PRO A 194 8.95 -14.77 -2.68
C PRO A 194 9.03 -13.25 -2.61
N VAL A 195 9.21 -12.74 -1.39
CA VAL A 195 9.07 -11.31 -1.10
C VAL A 195 10.43 -10.61 -1.14
N ALA A 196 10.65 -9.80 -2.17
CA ALA A 196 11.77 -8.87 -2.25
C ALA A 196 11.60 -7.73 -1.24
N SER A 197 12.73 -7.21 -0.74
CA SER A 197 12.77 -6.12 0.22
C SER A 197 13.78 -5.05 -0.18
N ALA A 198 13.41 -3.79 -0.01
CA ALA A 198 14.28 -2.66 -0.28
C ALA A 198 13.94 -1.46 0.62
N VAL A 199 14.80 -0.46 0.61
CA VAL A 199 14.58 0.82 1.32
C VAL A 199 14.83 2.03 0.40
N SER A 200 15.27 1.79 -0.83
CA SER A 200 15.61 2.80 -1.82
C SER A 200 15.66 2.20 -3.22
N PHE A 201 15.74 3.03 -4.26
CA PHE A 201 15.99 2.61 -5.65
C PHE A 201 17.16 1.62 -5.74
N ASN A 202 18.31 1.98 -5.15
CA ASN A 202 19.54 1.20 -5.27
C ASN A 202 19.44 -0.19 -4.61
N THR A 203 18.81 -0.25 -3.44
CA THR A 203 18.62 -1.54 -2.75
C THR A 203 17.56 -2.40 -3.44
N ALA A 204 16.57 -1.78 -4.09
CA ALA A 204 15.59 -2.47 -4.91
C ALA A 204 16.21 -3.00 -6.21
N LYS A 205 17.10 -2.24 -6.85
CA LYS A 205 17.90 -2.69 -8.00
C LYS A 205 18.79 -3.87 -7.65
N ASP A 206 19.43 -3.82 -6.49
CA ASP A 206 20.18 -4.97 -5.97
C ASP A 206 19.25 -6.17 -5.69
N ALA A 207 18.02 -5.96 -5.23
CA ALA A 207 17.03 -7.03 -5.03
C ALA A 207 16.60 -7.66 -6.36
N GLY A 208 16.22 -6.85 -7.36
CA GLY A 208 15.83 -7.32 -8.69
C GLY A 208 16.89 -8.21 -9.33
N ARG A 209 18.16 -7.79 -9.25
CA ARG A 209 19.30 -8.57 -9.75
C ARG A 209 19.43 -9.94 -9.07
N GLU A 210 19.25 -10.01 -7.75
CA GLU A 210 19.38 -11.27 -7.00
C GLU A 210 18.23 -12.23 -7.27
N PHE A 211 17.00 -11.72 -7.44
CA PHE A 211 15.84 -12.54 -7.77
C PHE A 211 15.91 -13.05 -9.21
N ALA A 212 16.28 -12.18 -10.17
CA ALA A 212 16.52 -12.58 -11.56
C ALA A 212 17.64 -13.61 -11.70
N ALA A 213 18.77 -13.42 -10.99
CA ALA A 213 19.88 -14.38 -11.00
C ALA A 213 19.51 -15.75 -10.42
N ALA A 214 18.48 -15.81 -9.57
CA ALA A 214 17.94 -17.05 -9.02
C ALA A 214 16.90 -17.73 -9.94
N GLY A 215 16.56 -17.11 -11.08
CA GLY A 215 15.58 -17.65 -12.04
C GLY A 215 14.13 -17.56 -11.59
N LEU A 216 13.82 -16.78 -10.54
CA LEU A 216 12.48 -16.66 -9.98
C LEU A 216 11.61 -15.81 -10.92
N SER A 217 10.55 -16.41 -11.47
CA SER A 217 9.66 -15.72 -12.43
C SER A 217 8.48 -15.01 -11.77
N GLY A 218 8.07 -15.46 -10.59
CA GLY A 218 7.06 -14.83 -9.75
C GLY A 218 7.71 -14.15 -8.55
N ILE A 219 7.35 -12.90 -8.28
CA ILE A 219 7.89 -12.12 -7.14
C ILE A 219 6.77 -11.35 -6.45
N ALA A 220 6.91 -11.15 -5.15
CA ALA A 220 6.18 -10.12 -4.42
C ALA A 220 7.15 -9.09 -3.83
N MET A 221 6.66 -7.92 -3.46
CA MET A 221 7.45 -6.95 -2.71
C MET A 221 6.57 -6.22 -1.69
N GLY A 222 7.07 -6.12 -0.46
CA GLY A 222 6.39 -5.50 0.67
C GLY A 222 6.33 -3.99 0.55
N PHE A 223 5.24 -3.43 0.03
CA PHE A 223 5.07 -1.98 -0.09
C PHE A 223 4.26 -1.31 1.01
N GLY A 224 3.53 -2.08 1.84
CA GLY A 224 2.78 -1.54 2.97
C GLY A 224 3.63 -0.69 3.92
N ALA A 225 4.92 -1.00 4.07
CA ALA A 225 5.85 -0.19 4.87
C ALA A 225 6.15 1.19 4.24
N TYR A 226 6.27 1.30 2.91
CA TYR A 226 6.42 2.61 2.26
C TYR A 226 5.14 3.43 2.32
N MET A 227 3.97 2.79 2.22
CA MET A 227 2.70 3.51 2.31
C MET A 227 2.43 4.08 3.70
N ALA A 228 3.01 3.47 4.74
CA ALA A 228 3.03 3.96 6.11
C ALA A 228 4.21 4.91 6.41
N ASP A 229 5.01 5.26 5.40
CA ASP A 229 6.18 6.12 5.56
C ASP A 229 5.76 7.59 5.73
N ASP A 230 6.11 8.16 6.88
CA ASP A 230 5.88 9.56 7.22
C ASP A 230 7.12 10.44 6.93
N HIS A 231 8.20 9.88 6.38
CA HIS A 231 9.41 10.65 6.06
C HIS A 231 9.21 11.55 4.85
N PHE A 232 9.91 12.68 4.92
CA PHE A 232 10.09 13.59 3.81
C PHE A 232 11.58 13.65 3.49
N ALA A 233 11.91 13.79 2.21
CA ALA A 233 13.29 14.02 1.78
C ALA A 233 13.35 15.02 0.63
N ASP A 234 14.48 15.70 0.53
CA ASP A 234 14.78 16.65 -0.55
C ASP A 234 15.62 16.06 -1.68
N HIS A 235 15.97 14.78 -1.58
CA HIS A 235 16.77 14.09 -2.57
C HIS A 235 16.39 12.61 -2.67
N LEU A 236 16.81 11.98 -3.76
CA LEU A 236 16.89 10.54 -3.90
C LEU A 236 18.19 10.13 -4.59
N TYR A 237 18.60 8.89 -4.39
CA TYR A 237 19.76 8.32 -5.08
C TYR A 237 19.32 7.33 -6.15
N ARG A 238 19.72 7.57 -7.39
CA ARG A 238 19.62 6.63 -8.51
C ARG A 238 21.03 6.25 -8.95
N ASP A 239 21.41 5.00 -8.71
CA ASP A 239 22.79 4.53 -8.85
C ASP A 239 23.76 5.40 -8.03
N ARG A 240 24.72 6.05 -8.70
CA ARG A 240 25.70 6.95 -8.07
C ARG A 240 25.25 8.41 -8.08
N ARG A 241 24.14 8.72 -8.76
CA ARG A 241 23.66 10.08 -8.95
C ARG A 241 22.69 10.44 -7.84
N ARG A 242 22.95 11.57 -7.17
CA ARG A 242 21.97 12.27 -6.36
C ARG A 242 21.03 13.04 -7.29
N ILE A 243 19.74 12.91 -7.06
CA ILE A 243 18.71 13.70 -7.74
C ILE A 243 18.06 14.58 -6.69
N ASP A 244 18.23 15.89 -6.85
CA ASP A 244 17.63 16.89 -5.98
C ASP A 244 16.16 17.07 -6.37
N LEU A 245 15.28 17.00 -5.38
CA LEU A 245 13.83 17.06 -5.58
C LEU A 245 13.31 18.50 -5.62
N GLY A 246 14.12 19.44 -5.12
CA GLY A 246 13.83 20.88 -5.04
C GLY A 246 12.93 21.28 -3.87
N ALA A 247 12.41 20.30 -3.11
CA ALA A 247 11.63 20.50 -1.89
C ALA A 247 11.67 19.22 -1.04
N ASN A 248 11.32 19.33 0.23
CA ASN A 248 11.07 18.16 1.08
C ASN A 248 9.77 17.49 0.64
N LEU A 249 9.88 16.33 -0.01
CA LEU A 249 8.75 15.58 -0.56
C LEU A 249 8.48 14.30 0.24
N PRO A 250 7.20 13.91 0.38
CA PRO A 250 6.79 12.70 1.10
C PRO A 250 7.30 11.42 0.43
N GLN A 251 8.10 10.64 1.17
CA GLN A 251 8.74 9.41 0.70
C GLN A 251 7.74 8.31 0.34
N ARG A 252 6.55 8.27 0.95
CA ARG A 252 5.50 7.32 0.57
C ARG A 252 5.12 7.33 -0.92
N TYR A 253 5.41 8.42 -1.63
CA TYR A 253 5.22 8.52 -3.08
C TYR A 253 6.56 8.34 -3.82
N THR A 254 7.57 9.15 -3.47
CA THR A 254 8.86 9.18 -4.19
C THR A 254 9.66 7.89 -3.99
N ARG A 255 9.81 7.41 -2.74
CA ARG A 255 10.50 6.15 -2.43
C ARG A 255 9.78 4.96 -3.02
N THR A 256 8.45 4.92 -2.92
CA THR A 256 7.62 3.83 -3.45
C THR A 256 7.84 3.66 -4.95
N ALA A 257 7.75 4.75 -5.73
CA ALA A 257 8.00 4.71 -7.16
C ALA A 257 9.47 4.39 -7.48
N ALA A 258 10.41 4.98 -6.74
CA ALA A 258 11.84 4.73 -6.95
C ALA A 258 12.24 3.28 -6.64
N ALA A 259 11.71 2.68 -5.57
CA ALA A 259 11.95 1.29 -5.22
C ALA A 259 11.34 0.34 -6.25
N ALA A 260 10.11 0.62 -6.70
CA ALA A 260 9.50 -0.12 -7.80
C ALA A 260 10.40 -0.10 -9.04
N VAL A 261 10.65 1.08 -9.63
CA VAL A 261 11.48 1.21 -10.85
C VAL A 261 12.86 0.58 -10.68
N GLY A 262 13.50 0.79 -9.52
CA GLY A 262 14.79 0.17 -9.20
C GLY A 262 14.74 -1.35 -9.29
N PHE A 263 13.70 -2.00 -8.75
CA PHE A 263 13.51 -3.44 -8.85
C PHE A 263 13.45 -3.91 -10.30
N TRP A 264 12.58 -3.33 -11.14
CA TRP A 264 12.45 -3.72 -12.55
C TRP A 264 13.75 -3.52 -13.32
N GLU A 265 14.43 -2.38 -13.15
CA GLU A 265 15.74 -2.16 -13.77
C GLU A 265 16.75 -3.25 -13.38
N GLY A 266 16.84 -3.56 -12.09
CA GLY A 266 17.77 -4.58 -11.61
C GLY A 266 17.44 -5.98 -12.12
N TYR A 267 16.16 -6.31 -12.20
CA TYR A 267 15.70 -7.60 -12.71
C TYR A 267 16.00 -7.73 -14.21
N GLU A 268 15.62 -6.73 -15.01
CA GLU A 268 15.82 -6.73 -16.47
C GLU A 268 17.30 -6.67 -16.88
N GLU A 269 18.17 -6.06 -16.06
CA GLU A 269 19.62 -6.08 -16.30
C GLU A 269 20.21 -7.50 -16.31
N VAL A 270 19.59 -8.44 -15.59
CA VAL A 270 20.06 -9.84 -15.47
C VAL A 270 19.23 -10.79 -16.31
N ALA A 271 17.90 -10.68 -16.27
CA ALA A 271 17.00 -11.60 -16.98
C ALA A 271 16.71 -11.16 -18.42
N HIS A 272 17.03 -9.92 -18.81
CA HIS A 272 16.70 -9.31 -20.11
C HIS A 272 15.19 -9.26 -20.45
N GLN A 273 14.34 -9.56 -19.46
CA GLN A 273 12.89 -9.53 -19.54
C GLN A 273 12.32 -9.17 -18.16
N PRO A 274 11.09 -8.64 -18.07
CA PRO A 274 10.42 -8.43 -16.78
C PRO A 274 10.11 -9.77 -16.09
N PRO A 275 9.82 -9.76 -14.79
CA PRO A 275 9.25 -10.96 -14.15
C PRO A 275 7.93 -11.33 -14.82
N GLN A 276 7.59 -12.62 -14.82
CA GLN A 276 6.33 -13.10 -15.39
C GLN A 276 5.14 -12.67 -14.53
N ARG A 277 5.34 -12.67 -13.20
CA ARG A 277 4.32 -12.27 -12.24
C ARG A 277 4.90 -11.39 -11.16
N PHE A 278 4.19 -10.31 -10.82
CA PHE A 278 4.55 -9.44 -9.72
C PHE A 278 3.34 -9.11 -8.84
N HIS A 279 3.54 -9.22 -7.53
CA HIS A 279 2.51 -8.89 -6.53
C HIS A 279 2.97 -7.73 -5.62
N PHE A 280 2.24 -6.63 -5.69
CA PHE A 280 2.45 -5.44 -4.87
C PHE A 280 1.73 -5.60 -3.53
N LEU A 281 2.49 -5.93 -2.48
CA LEU A 281 1.94 -6.15 -1.15
C LEU A 281 1.62 -4.82 -0.46
N GLY A 282 0.37 -4.59 -0.08
CA GLY A 282 -0.03 -3.44 0.75
C GLY A 282 -0.17 -2.09 0.04
N ILE A 283 -0.41 -2.07 -1.28
CA ILE A 283 -0.72 -0.86 -2.04
C ILE A 283 -2.24 -0.68 -2.14
N GLY A 284 -2.81 0.15 -1.27
CA GLY A 284 -4.25 0.49 -1.31
C GLY A 284 -4.55 1.97 -1.51
N ALA A 285 -3.55 2.78 -1.88
CA ALA A 285 -3.77 4.15 -2.31
C ALA A 285 -4.04 4.17 -3.82
N PRO A 286 -5.26 4.56 -4.28
CA PRO A 286 -5.63 4.48 -5.69
C PRO A 286 -4.65 5.19 -6.62
N ILE A 287 -4.15 6.36 -6.24
CA ILE A 287 -3.18 7.11 -7.06
C ILE A 287 -1.86 6.35 -7.27
N MET A 288 -1.38 5.61 -6.26
CA MET A 288 -0.14 4.84 -6.37
C MET A 288 -0.33 3.54 -7.14
N ILE A 289 -1.52 2.93 -7.10
CA ILE A 289 -1.86 1.80 -7.98
C ILE A 289 -1.62 2.18 -9.45
N ALA A 290 -2.11 3.35 -9.87
CA ALA A 290 -1.96 3.83 -11.25
C ALA A 290 -0.48 4.02 -11.63
N VAL A 291 0.30 4.70 -10.79
CA VAL A 291 1.73 4.95 -11.04
C VAL A 291 2.54 3.66 -11.09
N LEU A 292 2.29 2.73 -10.16
CA LEU A 292 3.01 1.46 -10.08
C LEU A 292 2.63 0.50 -11.22
N THR A 293 1.37 0.55 -11.68
CA THR A 293 0.95 -0.19 -12.89
C THR A 293 1.76 0.28 -14.10
N LEU A 294 2.00 1.58 -14.24
CA LEU A 294 2.84 2.10 -15.32
C LEU A 294 4.31 1.65 -15.19
N ALA A 295 4.88 1.72 -13.99
CA ALA A 295 6.25 1.27 -13.73
C ALA A 295 6.45 -0.23 -14.04
N ALA A 296 5.39 -1.02 -13.89
CA ALA A 296 5.37 -2.46 -14.10
C ALA A 296 4.72 -2.90 -15.41
N ALA A 297 4.46 -1.98 -16.36
CA ALA A 297 3.60 -2.20 -17.53
C ALA A 297 4.00 -3.39 -18.41
N ARG A 298 5.27 -3.81 -18.37
CA ARG A 298 5.78 -4.96 -19.13
C ARG A 298 5.53 -6.32 -18.47
N THR A 299 5.08 -6.33 -17.22
CA THR A 299 4.90 -7.55 -16.40
C THR A 299 3.61 -8.29 -16.79
N PRO A 300 3.68 -9.53 -17.30
CA PRO A 300 2.53 -10.32 -17.81
C PRO A 300 1.42 -10.62 -16.81
N GLU A 301 1.71 -10.66 -15.51
CA GLU A 301 0.71 -10.81 -14.46
C GLU A 301 0.98 -9.83 -13.31
N LEU A 302 0.08 -8.86 -13.14
CA LEU A 302 0.22 -7.83 -12.11
C LEU A 302 -0.93 -7.89 -11.13
N SER A 303 -0.61 -7.98 -9.84
CA SER A 303 -1.61 -7.99 -8.78
C SER A 303 -1.23 -7.08 -7.62
N PHE A 304 -2.25 -6.58 -6.93
CA PHE A 304 -2.13 -5.71 -5.77
C PHE A 304 -3.03 -6.25 -4.67
N ASP A 305 -2.64 -6.04 -3.43
CA ASP A 305 -3.54 -6.17 -2.28
C ASP A 305 -3.33 -5.00 -1.33
N ALA A 306 -4.28 -4.79 -0.42
CA ALA A 306 -4.05 -4.02 0.78
C ALA A 306 -5.17 -4.22 1.80
N THR A 307 -4.83 -4.12 3.08
CA THR A 307 -5.80 -3.96 4.17
C THR A 307 -6.29 -2.52 4.30
N SER A 308 -5.59 -1.54 3.71
CA SER A 308 -5.92 -0.12 3.88
C SER A 308 -7.35 0.27 3.46
N PRO A 309 -7.98 -0.26 2.39
CA PRO A 309 -9.38 0.04 2.08
C PRO A 309 -10.35 -0.30 3.22
N ILE A 310 -10.04 -1.37 3.97
CA ILE A 310 -10.81 -1.81 5.14
C ILE A 310 -10.54 -0.91 6.34
N LEU A 311 -9.27 -0.66 6.66
CA LEU A 311 -8.88 0.16 7.81
C LEU A 311 -9.32 1.63 7.64
N ASP A 312 -9.21 2.16 6.42
CA ASP A 312 -9.65 3.51 6.07
C ASP A 312 -11.16 3.68 6.27
N ALA A 313 -11.96 2.70 5.85
CA ALA A 313 -13.41 2.71 6.04
C ALA A 313 -13.83 2.59 7.52
N THR A 314 -13.22 1.64 8.24
CA THR A 314 -13.70 1.18 9.56
C THR A 314 -13.07 1.91 10.75
N GLN A 315 -11.84 2.40 10.62
CA GLN A 315 -11.08 3.09 11.67
C GLN A 315 -10.77 4.53 11.28
N GLY A 316 -10.45 4.75 10.01
CA GLY A 316 -10.00 6.06 9.52
C GLY A 316 -11.11 7.07 9.27
N GLY A 317 -12.36 6.62 9.10
CA GLY A 317 -13.43 7.48 8.59
C GLY A 317 -13.02 8.05 7.23
N THR A 318 -12.61 7.19 6.30
CA THR A 318 -12.09 7.57 4.99
C THR A 318 -12.82 6.79 3.90
N ILE A 319 -13.27 7.53 2.89
CA ILE A 319 -13.93 7.03 1.69
C ILE A 319 -13.09 7.39 0.48
N TYR A 320 -12.97 6.50 -0.49
CA TYR A 320 -12.22 6.76 -1.72
C TYR A 320 -13.09 7.47 -2.75
N SER A 321 -12.50 8.31 -3.60
CA SER A 321 -13.19 8.92 -4.74
C SER A 321 -12.38 8.72 -6.00
N ASP A 322 -13.05 8.66 -7.15
CA ASP A 322 -12.48 8.78 -8.49
C ASP A 322 -12.88 10.11 -9.17
N ARG A 323 -13.59 11.00 -8.45
CA ARG A 323 -14.09 12.29 -8.95
C ARG A 323 -13.86 13.41 -7.92
N PRO A 324 -13.28 14.56 -8.32
CA PRO A 324 -12.64 14.82 -9.61
C PRO A 324 -11.36 14.00 -9.83
N ALA A 325 -10.81 13.37 -8.77
CA ALA A 325 -9.57 12.61 -8.85
C ALA A 325 -9.57 11.41 -7.90
N HIS A 326 -8.58 10.53 -8.08
CA HIS A 326 -8.34 9.35 -7.24
C HIS A 326 -7.81 9.71 -5.84
N LEU A 327 -8.73 10.01 -4.92
CA LEU A 327 -8.42 10.57 -3.59
C LEU A 327 -8.89 9.67 -2.45
N LYS A 328 -8.23 9.83 -1.30
CA LYS A 328 -8.72 9.36 0.01
C LYS A 328 -9.32 10.53 0.76
N LEU A 329 -10.64 10.52 0.97
CA LEU A 329 -11.39 11.62 1.55
C LEU A 329 -11.88 11.27 2.96
N ARG A 330 -11.58 12.11 3.95
CA ARG A 330 -12.10 11.95 5.31
C ARG A 330 -13.60 12.23 5.32
N THR A 331 -14.40 11.38 5.95
CA THR A 331 -15.85 11.53 6.12
C THR A 331 -16.22 12.89 6.68
N ARG A 332 -15.45 13.39 7.66
CA ARG A 332 -15.60 14.75 8.21
C ARG A 332 -15.49 15.86 7.17
N LYS A 333 -14.54 15.76 6.23
CA LYS A 333 -14.38 16.75 5.15
C LYS A 333 -15.56 16.67 4.17
N ILE A 334 -16.04 15.46 3.88
CA ILE A 334 -17.22 15.25 3.03
C ILE A 334 -18.46 15.82 3.71
N ALA A 335 -18.69 15.50 4.99
CA ALA A 335 -19.82 15.97 5.78
C ALA A 335 -19.84 17.51 5.85
N HIS A 336 -18.68 18.13 6.10
CA HIS A 336 -18.57 19.59 6.11
C HIS A 336 -18.94 20.20 4.76
N ARG A 337 -18.48 19.60 3.65
CA ARG A 337 -18.82 20.06 2.31
C ARG A 337 -20.31 19.94 2.00
N LEU A 338 -20.92 18.80 2.33
CA LEU A 338 -22.37 18.58 2.16
C LEU A 338 -23.19 19.53 3.03
N ALA A 339 -22.78 19.80 4.28
CA ALA A 339 -23.46 20.77 5.14
C ALA A 339 -23.33 22.22 4.62
N ARG A 340 -22.26 22.53 3.89
CA ARG A 340 -21.98 23.89 3.41
C ARG A 340 -22.59 24.22 2.05
N GLU A 341 -22.71 23.26 1.15
CA GLU A 341 -23.07 23.48 -0.25
C GLU A 341 -24.45 22.86 -0.56
N PRO A 342 -25.56 23.62 -0.51
CA PRO A 342 -26.92 23.08 -0.68
C PRO A 342 -27.20 22.40 -2.02
N ALA A 343 -26.42 22.72 -3.05
CA ALA A 343 -26.53 22.07 -4.34
C ALA A 343 -25.90 20.67 -4.39
N LEU A 344 -25.09 20.29 -3.38
CA LEU A 344 -24.42 19.01 -3.35
C LEU A 344 -25.25 17.96 -2.63
N THR A 345 -25.37 16.81 -3.28
CA THR A 345 -25.97 15.60 -2.71
C THR A 345 -24.98 14.44 -2.83
N TRP A 346 -25.25 13.37 -2.11
CA TRP A 346 -24.52 12.12 -2.23
C TRP A 346 -25.09 11.36 -3.42
N ASP A 347 -24.38 11.37 -4.54
CA ASP A 347 -24.82 10.84 -5.83
C ASP A 347 -24.00 9.62 -6.29
N CYS A 348 -23.31 8.95 -5.35
CA CYS A 348 -22.44 7.85 -5.70
C CYS A 348 -23.24 6.65 -6.23
N PRO A 349 -22.98 6.18 -7.46
CA PRO A 349 -23.73 5.08 -8.06
C PRO A 349 -23.26 3.70 -7.59
N CYS A 350 -22.37 3.64 -6.59
CA CYS A 350 -21.82 2.38 -6.12
C CYS A 350 -22.93 1.51 -5.50
N PRO A 351 -23.03 0.20 -5.80
CA PRO A 351 -24.13 -0.64 -5.28
C PRO A 351 -24.24 -0.60 -3.75
N PHE A 352 -23.11 -0.53 -3.05
CA PHE A 352 -23.04 -0.41 -1.60
C PHE A 352 -23.61 0.90 -1.06
N CYS A 353 -23.34 1.99 -1.77
CA CYS A 353 -23.78 3.33 -1.42
C CYS A 353 -25.29 3.42 -1.63
N THR A 354 -25.75 3.01 -2.81
CA THR A 354 -27.15 3.01 -3.21
C THR A 354 -28.01 2.18 -2.26
N ASP A 355 -27.58 0.94 -1.95
CA ASP A 355 -28.29 0.08 -0.99
C ASP A 355 -28.36 0.75 0.40
N PHE A 356 -27.22 1.23 0.90
CA PHE A 356 -27.16 1.84 2.23
C PHE A 356 -28.01 3.11 2.32
N THR A 357 -27.89 4.03 1.37
CA THR A 357 -28.64 5.30 1.39
C THR A 357 -30.12 5.13 1.08
N GLY A 358 -30.51 4.04 0.41
CA GLY A 358 -31.92 3.67 0.28
C GLY A 358 -32.56 3.29 1.60
N ARG A 359 -31.80 2.66 2.51
CA ARG A 359 -32.25 2.27 3.87
C ARG A 359 -32.04 3.38 4.90
N HIS A 360 -30.98 4.16 4.74
CA HIS A 360 -30.57 5.25 5.63
C HIS A 360 -30.35 6.53 4.82
N PRO A 361 -31.43 7.24 4.44
CA PRO A 361 -31.33 8.44 3.61
C PRO A 361 -30.60 9.58 4.33
N PHE A 362 -29.94 10.44 3.55
CA PHE A 362 -29.34 11.67 4.07
C PHE A 362 -30.42 12.73 4.33
N ASP A 363 -30.27 13.45 5.44
CA ASP A 363 -31.05 14.67 5.76
C ASP A 363 -30.16 15.90 5.53
N TYR A 364 -30.11 16.37 4.28
CA TYR A 364 -29.36 17.57 3.90
C TYR A 364 -29.85 18.82 4.64
N PRO A 365 -31.18 19.08 4.76
CA PRO A 365 -31.68 20.21 5.56
C PRO A 365 -31.14 20.24 6.99
N ALA A 366 -31.10 19.10 7.69
CA ALA A 366 -30.53 19.04 9.04
C ALA A 366 -29.02 19.38 9.06
N GLY A 367 -28.27 18.92 8.06
CA GLY A 367 -26.86 19.28 7.89
C GLY A 367 -26.62 20.78 7.67
N HIS A 368 -27.43 21.41 6.82
CA HIS A 368 -27.38 22.86 6.59
C HIS A 368 -27.77 23.65 7.84
N ALA A 369 -28.84 23.24 8.53
CA ALA A 369 -29.29 23.85 9.76
C ALA A 369 -28.21 23.78 10.85
N TRP A 370 -27.52 22.64 10.98
CA TRP A 370 -26.37 22.50 11.89
C TRP A 370 -25.26 23.51 11.57
N LEU A 371 -24.88 23.68 10.30
CA LEU A 371 -23.81 24.61 9.94
C LEU A 371 -24.25 26.06 10.20
N THR A 372 -25.48 26.42 9.86
CA THR A 372 -26.04 27.76 10.14
C THR A 372 -26.07 28.05 11.64
N ALA A 373 -26.46 27.08 12.47
CA ALA A 373 -26.56 27.25 13.91
C ALA A 373 -25.19 27.34 14.60
N THR A 374 -24.19 26.58 14.13
CA THR A 374 -22.89 26.48 14.79
C THR A 374 -21.83 27.42 14.22
N GLY A 375 -21.93 27.80 12.93
CA GLY A 375 -20.90 28.55 12.22
C GLY A 375 -19.55 27.81 12.15
N ALA A 376 -19.55 26.49 12.32
CA ALA A 376 -18.34 25.70 12.47
C ALA A 376 -17.45 25.75 11.20
N ALA A 377 -16.17 26.05 11.36
CA ALA A 377 -15.21 26.06 10.25
C ALA A 377 -14.85 24.64 9.73
N ALA A 378 -15.17 23.61 10.51
CA ALA A 378 -14.95 22.20 10.16
C ALA A 378 -15.86 21.29 10.99
N VAL A 379 -16.17 20.11 10.43
CA VAL A 379 -16.83 19.01 11.15
C VAL A 379 -15.80 18.24 11.98
N SER A 380 -16.12 18.01 13.25
CA SER A 380 -15.32 17.22 14.18
C SER A 380 -15.76 15.75 14.21
N THR A 381 -14.99 14.90 14.90
CA THR A 381 -15.41 13.52 15.17
C THR A 381 -16.69 13.49 16.00
N ALA A 382 -16.85 14.41 16.96
CA ALA A 382 -17.99 14.42 17.88
C ALA A 382 -19.31 14.63 17.13
N ASP A 383 -19.31 15.47 16.10
CA ASP A 383 -20.50 15.76 15.29
C ASP A 383 -21.03 14.51 14.55
N LEU A 384 -20.13 13.58 14.21
CA LEU A 384 -20.43 12.34 13.50
C LEU A 384 -20.53 11.12 14.41
N GLN A 385 -20.38 11.26 15.74
CA GLN A 385 -20.51 10.16 16.70
C GLN A 385 -21.94 10.10 17.26
N PRO A 386 -22.35 9.01 17.95
CA PRO A 386 -23.66 8.97 18.59
C PRO A 386 -23.92 10.22 19.46
N ALA A 387 -25.13 10.79 19.35
CA ALA A 387 -25.56 12.09 19.90
C ALA A 387 -24.99 13.35 19.21
N GLY A 388 -24.10 13.20 18.22
CA GLY A 388 -23.66 14.29 17.36
C GLY A 388 -24.76 14.71 16.37
N ALA A 389 -24.87 16.00 16.12
CA ALA A 389 -25.94 16.58 15.29
C ALA A 389 -25.92 16.11 13.82
N LEU A 390 -24.77 15.64 13.31
CA LEU A 390 -24.63 15.12 11.95
C LEU A 390 -24.70 13.59 11.87
N PHE A 391 -24.80 12.89 13.01
CA PHE A 391 -24.81 11.43 13.07
C PHE A 391 -25.99 10.83 12.30
N THR A 392 -27.19 11.35 12.53
CA THR A 392 -28.41 10.92 11.84
C THR A 392 -28.57 11.62 10.50
N ALA A 393 -28.06 12.85 10.36
CA ALA A 393 -28.20 13.61 9.12
C ALA A 393 -27.41 12.97 7.98
N PHE A 394 -26.18 12.50 8.25
CA PHE A 394 -25.29 11.92 7.24
C PHE A 394 -24.87 10.49 7.63
N PRO A 395 -25.79 9.50 7.59
CA PRO A 395 -25.56 8.19 8.18
C PRO A 395 -24.41 7.41 7.53
N LEU A 396 -24.19 7.57 6.21
CA LEU A 396 -23.04 6.95 5.53
C LEU A 396 -21.70 7.57 5.96
N LEU A 397 -21.71 8.79 6.54
CA LEU A 397 -20.55 9.52 7.05
C LEU A 397 -20.40 9.43 8.58
N ALA A 398 -21.41 8.89 9.28
CA ALA A 398 -21.40 8.69 10.72
C ALA A 398 -20.31 7.72 11.22
N GLU A 399 -19.87 7.88 12.46
CA GLU A 399 -18.85 7.07 13.12
C GLU A 399 -19.46 6.31 14.32
N PRO A 400 -20.39 5.36 14.10
CA PRO A 400 -21.00 4.58 15.18
C PRO A 400 -19.97 3.72 15.91
N ARG A 401 -20.08 3.66 17.25
CA ARG A 401 -19.15 2.87 18.10
C ARG A 401 -19.47 1.39 18.14
N ALA A 402 -20.73 1.01 17.99
CA ALA A 402 -21.20 -0.38 18.04
C ALA A 402 -22.56 -0.51 17.35
N GLY A 403 -23.10 -1.73 17.34
CA GLY A 403 -24.46 -2.00 16.88
C GLY A 403 -24.58 -2.24 15.37
N GLU A 404 -25.83 -2.34 14.92
CA GLU A 404 -26.19 -2.68 13.55
C GLU A 404 -25.71 -1.64 12.54
N LEU A 405 -26.00 -0.36 12.79
CA LEU A 405 -25.55 0.74 11.93
C LEU A 405 -24.03 0.72 11.72
N ARG A 406 -23.24 0.33 12.74
CA ARG A 406 -21.78 0.18 12.58
C ARG A 406 -21.43 -0.91 11.58
N ARG A 407 -22.10 -2.06 11.62
CA ARG A 407 -21.87 -3.14 10.66
C ARG A 407 -22.24 -2.69 9.25
N GLU A 408 -23.40 -2.07 9.10
CA GLU A 408 -23.91 -1.64 7.80
C GLU A 408 -23.09 -0.53 7.16
N VAL A 409 -22.71 0.50 7.93
CA VAL A 409 -21.88 1.60 7.41
C VAL A 409 -20.47 1.11 7.06
N ASN A 410 -19.93 0.17 7.85
CA ASN A 410 -18.65 -0.44 7.56
C ASN A 410 -18.73 -1.27 6.28
N PHE A 411 -19.74 -2.13 6.13
CA PHE A 411 -19.98 -2.90 4.91
C PHE A 411 -20.08 -1.97 3.69
N ALA A 412 -20.87 -0.91 3.80
CA ALA A 412 -21.07 0.05 2.72
C ALA A 412 -19.77 0.77 2.32
N ARG A 413 -19.01 1.28 3.29
CA ARG A 413 -17.75 1.99 3.03
C ARG A 413 -16.62 1.08 2.54
N VAL A 414 -16.49 -0.11 3.14
CA VAL A 414 -15.49 -1.09 2.72
C VAL A 414 -15.77 -1.52 1.29
N GLY A 415 -17.02 -1.86 0.98
CA GLY A 415 -17.45 -2.22 -0.37
C GLY A 415 -17.23 -1.08 -1.36
N HIS A 416 -17.61 0.15 -1.02
CA HIS A 416 -17.34 1.33 -1.84
C HIS A 416 -15.84 1.51 -2.14
N ASN A 417 -14.98 1.43 -1.12
CA ASN A 417 -13.54 1.63 -1.30
C ASN A 417 -12.94 0.58 -2.25
N HIS A 418 -13.37 -0.68 -2.14
CA HIS A 418 -12.96 -1.73 -3.09
C HIS A 418 -13.54 -1.49 -4.48
N TRP A 419 -14.81 -1.10 -4.60
CA TRP A 419 -15.45 -0.80 -5.88
C TRP A 419 -14.73 0.32 -6.65
N ILE A 420 -14.25 1.36 -5.96
CA ILE A 420 -13.42 2.41 -6.58
C ILE A 420 -12.08 1.85 -7.09
N ILE A 421 -11.44 0.95 -6.33
CA ILE A 421 -10.20 0.30 -6.76
C ILE A 421 -10.45 -0.62 -7.97
N ASP A 422 -11.49 -1.44 -7.93
CA ASP A 422 -11.82 -2.38 -9.02
C ASP A 422 -12.13 -1.62 -10.33
N ARG A 423 -12.81 -0.47 -10.22
CA ARG A 423 -13.03 0.43 -11.36
C ARG A 423 -11.73 1.04 -11.89
N LEU A 424 -10.80 1.40 -11.01
CA LEU A 424 -9.46 1.85 -11.42
C LEU A 424 -8.72 0.72 -12.15
N MET A 425 -8.70 -0.51 -11.61
CA MET A 425 -8.07 -1.67 -12.24
C MET A 425 -8.65 -1.94 -13.63
N THR A 426 -9.98 -1.90 -13.76
CA THR A 426 -10.67 -2.05 -15.05
C THR A 426 -10.27 -0.93 -16.02
N SER A 427 -10.19 0.32 -15.54
CA SER A 427 -9.79 1.47 -16.35
C SER A 427 -8.35 1.38 -16.83
N LEU A 428 -7.43 0.92 -15.99
CA LEU A 428 -6.01 0.73 -16.34
C LEU A 428 -5.85 -0.41 -17.32
N SER A 429 -6.51 -1.55 -17.08
CA SER A 429 -6.50 -2.71 -17.99
C SER A 429 -6.97 -2.33 -19.39
N ARG A 430 -8.11 -1.64 -19.51
CA ARG A 430 -8.61 -1.17 -20.82
C ARG A 430 -7.65 -0.20 -21.49
N ALA A 431 -7.05 0.71 -20.72
CA ALA A 431 -6.09 1.65 -21.28
C ALA A 431 -4.83 0.93 -21.77
N ASP A 432 -4.39 -0.14 -21.10
CA ASP A 432 -3.26 -0.96 -21.55
C ASP A 432 -3.59 -1.75 -22.82
N ASP A 433 -4.75 -2.42 -22.87
CA ASP A 433 -5.26 -3.11 -24.06
C ASP A 433 -5.31 -2.19 -25.29
N ASP A 434 -5.62 -0.89 -25.08
CA ASP A 434 -5.67 0.13 -26.13
C ASP A 434 -4.30 0.79 -26.44
N GLY A 435 -3.21 0.42 -25.75
CA GLY A 435 -1.90 1.08 -25.88
C GLY A 435 -1.86 2.52 -25.33
N ARG A 436 -2.81 2.88 -24.47
CA ARG A 436 -3.01 4.22 -23.88
C ARG A 436 -2.71 4.30 -22.38
N LEU A 437 -2.11 3.26 -21.78
CA LEU A 437 -1.82 3.22 -20.34
C LEU A 437 -1.05 4.45 -19.85
N ARG A 438 0.03 4.84 -20.56
CA ARG A 438 0.83 6.03 -20.21
C ARG A 438 -0.02 7.29 -20.15
N VAL A 439 -0.89 7.52 -21.15
CA VAL A 439 -1.78 8.68 -21.24
C VAL A 439 -2.76 8.66 -20.07
N ARG A 440 -3.42 7.52 -19.82
CA ARG A 440 -4.41 7.37 -18.76
C ARG A 440 -3.82 7.66 -17.38
N VAL A 441 -2.64 7.10 -17.08
CA VAL A 441 -1.98 7.32 -15.79
C VAL A 441 -1.58 8.78 -15.61
N THR A 442 -1.09 9.47 -16.65
CA THR A 442 -0.83 10.91 -16.51
C THR A 442 -2.07 11.76 -16.32
N ASN A 443 -3.20 11.43 -16.94
CA ASN A 443 -4.45 12.15 -16.69
C ASN A 443 -4.88 11.97 -15.23
N ILE A 444 -4.83 10.72 -14.72
CA ILE A 444 -5.09 10.44 -13.30
C ILE A 444 -4.19 11.25 -12.37
N VAL A 445 -2.89 11.36 -12.68
CA VAL A 445 -1.94 12.15 -11.90
C VAL A 445 -2.25 13.65 -12.00
N ARG A 446 -2.58 14.17 -13.18
CA ARG A 446 -2.96 15.58 -13.37
C ARG A 446 -4.20 15.93 -12.56
N ASP A 447 -5.26 15.13 -12.68
CA ASP A 447 -6.51 15.33 -11.92
C ASP A 447 -6.23 15.38 -10.41
N TYR A 448 -5.32 14.51 -9.93
CA TYR A 448 -4.88 14.51 -8.54
C TYR A 448 -4.10 15.78 -8.16
N GLN A 449 -3.19 16.23 -9.02
CA GLN A 449 -2.39 17.44 -8.82
C GLN A 449 -3.28 18.69 -8.69
N ASP A 450 -4.34 18.77 -9.47
CA ASP A 450 -5.30 19.89 -9.48
C ASP A 450 -6.13 19.98 -8.18
N CYS A 451 -6.18 18.89 -7.40
CA CYS A 451 -7.05 18.77 -6.23
C CYS A 451 -6.29 18.51 -4.91
N THR A 452 -4.96 18.62 -4.92
CA THR A 452 -4.09 18.33 -3.76
C THR A 452 -3.21 19.52 -3.40
N THR A 453 -2.47 19.42 -2.29
CA THR A 453 -1.51 20.47 -1.91
C THR A 453 -0.23 20.38 -2.76
N PRO A 454 0.48 21.49 -3.01
CA PRO A 454 1.66 21.52 -3.88
C PRO A 454 2.72 20.45 -3.57
N VAL A 455 2.97 20.16 -2.28
CA VAL A 455 3.98 19.15 -1.87
C VAL A 455 3.62 17.73 -2.35
N PHE A 456 2.35 17.35 -2.29
CA PHE A 456 1.89 16.05 -2.79
C PHE A 456 1.80 16.03 -4.31
N ALA A 457 1.38 17.13 -4.94
CA ALA A 457 1.36 17.26 -6.40
C ALA A 457 2.76 17.05 -6.99
N ARG A 458 3.76 17.68 -6.38
CA ARG A 458 5.18 17.55 -6.76
C ARG A 458 5.74 16.15 -6.51
N ALA A 459 5.40 15.52 -5.37
CA ALA A 459 5.82 14.14 -5.11
C ALA A 459 5.29 13.15 -6.16
N LEU A 460 4.05 13.35 -6.62
CA LEU A 460 3.44 12.56 -7.68
C LEU A 460 4.04 12.83 -9.06
N GLU A 461 4.43 14.07 -9.33
CA GLU A 461 5.15 14.41 -10.55
C GLU A 461 6.48 13.65 -10.65
N VAL A 462 7.25 13.63 -9.56
CA VAL A 462 8.50 12.86 -9.46
C VAL A 462 8.23 11.37 -9.63
N ALA A 463 7.21 10.84 -8.95
CA ALA A 463 6.83 9.43 -9.04
C ALA A 463 6.44 9.03 -10.47
N LEU A 464 5.68 9.89 -11.18
CA LEU A 464 5.29 9.68 -12.57
C LEU A 464 6.50 9.74 -13.52
N ALA A 465 7.41 10.71 -13.33
CA ALA A 465 8.62 10.82 -14.13
C ALA A 465 9.49 9.56 -14.00
N LEU A 466 9.69 9.09 -12.77
CA LEU A 466 10.39 7.83 -12.50
C LEU A 466 9.73 6.64 -13.20
N ALA A 467 8.41 6.47 -13.05
CA ALA A 467 7.67 5.36 -13.65
C ALA A 467 7.72 5.36 -15.19
N ARG A 468 7.89 6.53 -15.82
CA ARG A 468 8.04 6.67 -17.27
C ARG A 468 9.47 6.52 -17.78
N GLY A 469 10.45 6.54 -16.89
CA GLY A 469 11.87 6.67 -17.25
C GLY A 469 12.25 8.06 -17.77
N ASP A 470 11.40 9.07 -17.55
CA ASP A 470 11.65 10.45 -17.96
C ASP A 470 12.64 11.12 -16.97
N PRO A 471 13.37 12.18 -17.39
CA PRO A 471 14.09 13.03 -16.46
C PRO A 471 13.14 13.60 -15.38
N ILE A 472 13.58 13.62 -14.13
CA ILE A 472 12.81 14.28 -13.07
C ILE A 472 12.78 15.78 -13.40
N PRO A 473 11.59 16.40 -13.53
CA PRO A 473 11.49 17.81 -13.88
C PRO A 473 12.22 18.67 -12.87
N ALA A 474 12.86 19.76 -13.31
CA ALA A 474 13.41 20.75 -12.39
C ALA A 474 12.29 21.30 -11.48
N PRO A 475 12.61 21.75 -10.25
CA PRO A 475 11.62 22.49 -9.48
C PRO A 475 11.11 23.69 -10.28
N GLY A 476 9.79 23.85 -10.35
CA GLY A 476 9.19 25.07 -10.91
C GLY A 476 9.57 26.30 -10.06
N PRO A 477 9.55 27.50 -10.66
CA PRO A 477 9.85 28.75 -9.95
C PRO A 477 8.88 29.03 -8.80
#